data_AF-A0A429C071-F1
#
_entry.id   AF-A0A429C071-F1
#
_cell.length_a   1.000
_cell.length_b   1.000
_cell.length_c   1.000
_cell.angle_alpha   90.00
_cell.angle_beta   90.00
_cell.angle_gamma   90.00
#
_symmetry.space_group_name_H-M   'P 1'
#
loop_
_entity.id
_entity.type
_entity.pdbx_description
1 polymer ?
#
loop_
_entity_poly.entity_id
_entity_poly.type
_entity_poly.pdbx_seq_one_letter_code
_entity_poly.pdbx_strand_id
1 'polypeptide(L)'
;MISFLLDVDDLADTRFAISPLREVMGSLRALRAPALFPLHTPWRRAVLDRLDPADARLLRALVGQTLVLPDFLTPRPTTFAPALDDQLAVVRATPPELVRRDLLATHAPRPLPDALRQITAPGDGPVTDLLEELSELLLRYWESALAPHWPRMRLVLEADITHRARQLATGGAQLLFSDLHRNVRWQDGVLRVGQMIGRHEVDGSGRGLRLVPSLFAHKPAPPVSADEPPMLAYPGRGTATLWEPPPDPDASALTALLGAPRTTVLCLLAEPLPTVELARRLGVTPSAVSQHLKVLHATGLVTRARDGRRVLYRRTGLGDQLADRA
;
A
#
# COMPACT_ATOMS: atom_id res chain seq x y z
N MET A 1 17.09 -21.66 -7.06
CA MET A 1 17.97 -20.67 -6.39
C MET A 1 18.29 -19.60 -7.41
N ILE A 2 18.10 -18.33 -7.06
CA ILE A 2 18.38 -17.20 -7.96
C ILE A 2 19.58 -16.43 -7.42
N SER A 3 20.48 -15.98 -8.30
CA SER A 3 21.69 -15.23 -7.93
C SER A 3 21.73 -13.91 -8.68
N PHE A 4 22.03 -12.82 -7.98
CA PHE A 4 22.43 -11.55 -8.60
C PHE A 4 23.94 -11.40 -8.47
N LEU A 5 24.64 -11.26 -9.59
CA LEU A 5 26.04 -10.84 -9.61
C LEU A 5 26.04 -9.31 -9.54
N LEU A 6 26.58 -8.76 -8.45
CA LEU A 6 26.58 -7.32 -8.21
C LEU A 6 28.03 -6.84 -8.16
N ASP A 7 28.40 -5.98 -9.11
CA ASP A 7 29.67 -5.27 -9.03
C ASP A 7 29.61 -4.13 -8.01
N VAL A 8 30.70 -3.35 -7.92
CA VAL A 8 30.79 -2.23 -6.97
C VAL A 8 29.78 -1.13 -7.32
N ASP A 9 29.54 -0.87 -8.60
CA ASP A 9 28.61 0.17 -9.05
C ASP A 9 27.16 -0.26 -8.78
N ASP A 10 26.83 -1.54 -8.96
CA ASP A 10 25.53 -2.11 -8.61
C ASP A 10 25.24 -2.04 -7.12
N LEU A 11 26.26 -2.33 -6.29
CA LEU A 11 26.16 -2.22 -4.84
C LEU A 11 26.01 -0.75 -4.41
N ALA A 12 26.78 0.16 -5.01
CA ALA A 12 26.67 1.60 -4.77
C ALA A 12 25.29 2.13 -5.21
N ASP A 13 24.71 1.60 -6.27
CA ASP A 13 23.36 1.92 -6.75
C ASP A 13 22.26 1.04 -6.14
N THR A 14 22.49 0.48 -4.94
CA THR A 14 21.43 -0.18 -4.18
C THR A 14 20.45 0.84 -3.63
N ARG A 15 19.19 0.77 -4.05
CA ARG A 15 18.14 1.71 -3.64
C ARG A 15 16.88 1.01 -3.17
N PHE A 16 16.20 1.62 -2.20
CA PHE A 16 14.87 1.18 -1.78
C PHE A 16 13.78 1.79 -2.65
N ALA A 17 12.65 1.09 -2.76
CA ALA A 17 11.42 1.64 -3.32
C ALA A 17 10.17 1.06 -2.65
N ILE A 18 9.12 1.86 -2.59
CA ILE A 18 7.78 1.48 -2.13
C ILE A 18 6.88 1.43 -3.36
N SER A 19 6.35 0.26 -3.68
CA SER A 19 5.51 0.08 -4.87
C SER A 19 4.06 -0.26 -4.49
N PRO A 20 3.10 0.64 -4.75
CA PRO A 20 1.67 0.34 -4.67
C PRO A 20 1.27 -0.90 -5.46
N LEU A 21 1.73 -1.03 -6.72
CA LEU A 21 1.39 -2.16 -7.57
C LEU A 21 1.96 -3.49 -7.03
N ARG A 22 3.14 -3.46 -6.41
CA ARG A 22 3.71 -4.65 -5.74
C ARG A 22 2.85 -5.09 -4.55
N GLU A 23 2.30 -4.15 -3.78
CA GLU A 23 1.37 -4.47 -2.69
C GLU A 23 0.05 -5.01 -3.22
N VAL A 24 -0.50 -4.43 -4.30
CA VAL A 24 -1.67 -4.96 -5.01
C VAL A 24 -1.45 -6.41 -5.44
N MET A 25 -0.36 -6.69 -6.16
CA MET A 25 -0.10 -8.05 -6.64
C MET A 25 0.26 -9.02 -5.49
N GLY A 26 0.94 -8.53 -4.46
CA GLY A 26 1.23 -9.29 -3.26
C GLY A 26 -0.04 -9.69 -2.50
N SER A 27 -1.00 -8.78 -2.38
CA SER A 27 -2.24 -9.00 -1.64
C SER A 27 -3.13 -10.08 -2.29
N LEU A 28 -3.02 -10.28 -3.61
CA LEU A 28 -3.68 -11.39 -4.31
C LEU A 28 -3.18 -12.77 -3.83
N ARG A 29 -1.91 -12.89 -3.40
CA ARG A 29 -1.40 -14.10 -2.75
C ARG A 29 -2.09 -14.36 -1.41
N ALA A 30 -2.37 -13.31 -0.65
CA ALA A 30 -3.12 -13.41 0.60
C ALA A 30 -4.58 -13.83 0.38
N LEU A 31 -5.22 -13.37 -0.70
CA LEU A 31 -6.55 -13.84 -1.09
C LEU A 31 -6.54 -15.34 -1.42
N ARG A 32 -5.54 -15.80 -2.18
CA ARG A 32 -5.41 -17.17 -2.68
C ARG A 32 -4.94 -18.20 -1.63
N ALA A 33 -3.99 -17.82 -0.78
CA ALA A 33 -3.34 -18.72 0.18
C ALA A 33 -3.35 -18.13 1.60
N PRO A 34 -4.53 -17.97 2.23
CA PRO A 34 -4.68 -17.27 3.51
C PRO A 34 -3.85 -17.88 4.65
N ALA A 35 -3.57 -19.19 4.61
CA ALA A 35 -2.75 -19.86 5.62
C ALA A 35 -1.31 -19.32 5.71
N LEU A 36 -0.78 -18.72 4.64
CA LEU A 36 0.54 -18.08 4.64
C LEU A 36 0.50 -16.64 5.15
N PHE A 37 -0.70 -16.07 5.33
CA PHE A 37 -0.93 -14.67 5.63
C PHE A 37 -1.94 -14.50 6.78
N PRO A 38 -1.74 -15.15 7.94
CA PRO A 38 -2.74 -15.18 9.01
C PRO A 38 -3.08 -13.77 9.52
N LEU A 39 -2.11 -12.86 9.56
CA LEU A 39 -2.30 -11.47 9.97
C LEU A 39 -3.31 -10.73 9.09
N HIS A 40 -3.40 -11.08 7.81
CA HIS A 40 -4.27 -10.43 6.83
C HIS A 40 -5.70 -10.99 6.82
N THR A 41 -6.06 -11.88 7.76
CA THR A 41 -7.38 -12.55 7.78
C THR A 41 -8.56 -11.56 7.87
N PRO A 42 -8.56 -10.56 8.78
CA PRO A 42 -9.68 -9.61 8.87
C PRO A 42 -9.84 -8.78 7.58
N TRP A 43 -8.72 -8.24 7.09
CA TRP A 43 -8.66 -7.52 5.81
C TRP A 43 -9.19 -8.36 4.64
N ARG A 44 -8.74 -9.62 4.54
CA ARG A 44 -9.13 -10.53 3.47
C ARG A 44 -10.64 -10.78 3.47
N ARG A 45 -11.27 -10.98 4.63
CA ARG A 45 -12.73 -11.16 4.73
C ARG A 45 -13.45 -9.93 4.18
N ALA A 46 -13.10 -8.74 4.68
CA ALA A 46 -13.70 -7.49 4.25
C ALA A 46 -13.55 -7.22 2.74
N VAL A 47 -12.43 -7.62 2.14
CA VAL A 47 -12.20 -7.50 0.70
C VAL A 47 -13.02 -8.50 -0.11
N LEU A 48 -13.06 -9.77 0.30
CA LEU A 48 -13.82 -10.80 -0.42
C LEU A 48 -15.33 -10.54 -0.39
N ASP A 49 -15.85 -9.95 0.69
CA ASP A 49 -17.27 -9.60 0.81
C ASP A 49 -17.69 -8.49 -0.16
N ARG A 50 -16.74 -7.72 -0.70
CA ARG A 50 -16.98 -6.58 -1.61
C ARG A 50 -16.63 -6.86 -3.07
N LEU A 51 -15.89 -7.92 -3.34
CA LEU A 51 -15.41 -8.23 -4.68
C LEU A 51 -16.49 -8.89 -5.52
N ASP A 52 -16.70 -8.37 -6.73
CA ASP A 52 -17.54 -9.03 -7.73
C ASP A 52 -16.96 -10.43 -8.07
N PRO A 53 -17.81 -11.47 -8.22
CA PRO A 53 -17.32 -12.82 -8.53
C PRO A 53 -16.51 -12.96 -9.83
N ALA A 54 -16.79 -12.14 -10.85
CA ALA A 54 -16.05 -12.13 -12.11
C ALA A 54 -14.68 -11.45 -11.92
N ASP A 55 -14.64 -10.28 -11.29
CA ASP A 55 -13.40 -9.58 -10.91
C ASP A 55 -12.50 -10.47 -10.07
N ALA A 56 -13.07 -11.13 -9.05
CA ALA A 56 -12.34 -12.05 -8.20
C ALA A 56 -11.78 -13.25 -8.97
N ARG A 57 -12.44 -13.70 -10.06
CA ARG A 57 -11.95 -14.79 -10.92
C ARG A 57 -10.75 -14.34 -11.73
N LEU A 58 -10.80 -13.16 -12.35
CA LEU A 58 -9.68 -12.62 -13.12
C LEU A 58 -8.49 -12.31 -12.20
N LEU A 59 -8.69 -11.63 -11.07
CA LEU A 59 -7.64 -11.38 -10.07
C LEU A 59 -6.96 -12.68 -9.58
N ARG A 60 -7.73 -13.73 -9.31
CA ARG A 60 -7.17 -15.04 -8.92
C ARG A 60 -6.34 -15.69 -10.04
N ALA A 61 -6.69 -15.44 -11.30
CA ALA A 61 -5.97 -15.97 -12.46
C ALA A 61 -4.60 -15.32 -12.63
N LEU A 62 -4.35 -14.14 -12.05
CA LEU A 62 -3.04 -13.45 -12.07
C LEU A 62 -2.01 -14.06 -11.12
N VAL A 63 -2.41 -15.04 -10.30
CA VAL A 63 -1.53 -15.73 -9.37
C VAL A 63 -1.32 -17.16 -9.87
N GLY A 64 -0.07 -17.59 -10.01
CA GLY A 64 0.27 -18.98 -10.36
C GLY A 64 -0.10 -19.96 -9.25
N GLN A 65 -0.13 -21.27 -9.55
CA GLN A 65 -0.39 -22.30 -8.53
C GLN A 65 0.62 -22.26 -7.38
N THR A 66 1.86 -21.96 -7.70
CA THR A 66 2.98 -21.83 -6.77
C THR A 66 3.13 -20.42 -6.18
N LEU A 67 2.09 -19.58 -6.34
CA LEU A 67 2.05 -18.17 -5.94
C LEU A 67 3.02 -17.26 -6.70
N VAL A 68 3.52 -17.70 -7.85
CA VAL A 68 4.25 -16.83 -8.78
C VAL A 68 3.33 -15.72 -9.27
N LEU A 69 3.91 -14.53 -9.49
CA LEU A 69 3.24 -13.38 -10.10
C LEU A 69 3.95 -13.10 -11.41
N PRO A 70 3.25 -12.65 -12.47
CA PRO A 70 3.89 -12.32 -13.73
C PRO A 70 4.73 -11.04 -13.59
N ASP A 71 5.91 -11.03 -14.20
CA ASP A 71 6.89 -9.95 -14.05
C ASP A 71 6.35 -8.60 -14.55
N PHE A 72 5.61 -8.58 -15.68
CA PHE A 72 5.00 -7.36 -16.21
C PHE A 72 4.01 -6.69 -15.24
N LEU A 73 3.38 -7.44 -14.32
CA LEU A 73 2.52 -6.86 -13.26
C LEU A 73 3.30 -6.52 -11.98
N THR A 74 4.60 -6.80 -11.93
CA THR A 74 5.46 -6.44 -10.81
C THR A 74 6.73 -5.69 -11.27
N PRO A 75 6.58 -4.66 -12.14
CA PRO A 75 7.70 -3.99 -12.77
C PRO A 75 8.64 -3.36 -11.73
N ARG A 76 9.94 -3.33 -12.05
CA ARG A 76 10.95 -2.69 -11.20
C ARG A 76 10.66 -1.19 -11.06
N PRO A 77 10.45 -0.66 -9.84
CA PRO A 77 10.26 0.77 -9.65
C PRO A 77 11.51 1.57 -10.04
N THR A 78 11.34 2.65 -10.79
CA THR A 78 12.42 3.56 -11.20
C THR A 78 12.66 4.67 -10.16
N THR A 79 11.62 5.06 -9.42
CA THR A 79 11.65 6.06 -8.35
C THR A 79 11.37 5.44 -6.99
N PHE A 80 11.60 6.21 -5.91
CA PHE A 80 11.44 5.73 -4.53
C PHE A 80 10.00 5.36 -4.18
N ALA A 81 9.01 6.13 -4.62
CA ALA A 81 7.61 5.90 -4.31
C ALA A 81 6.73 6.36 -5.48
N PRO A 82 6.69 5.60 -6.60
CA PRO A 82 5.85 5.94 -7.76
C PRO A 82 4.37 5.97 -7.39
N ALA A 83 3.59 6.77 -8.12
CA ALA A 83 2.13 6.69 -8.05
C ALA A 83 1.66 5.37 -8.67
N LEU A 84 0.52 4.84 -8.23
CA LEU A 84 -0.04 3.61 -8.81
C LEU A 84 -0.30 3.79 -10.32
N ASP A 85 -0.83 4.95 -10.71
CA ASP A 85 -1.14 5.24 -12.12
C ASP A 85 0.09 5.19 -13.02
N ASP A 86 1.24 5.67 -12.53
CA ASP A 86 2.52 5.57 -13.26
C ASP A 86 2.92 4.11 -13.45
N GLN A 87 2.72 3.27 -12.43
CA GLN A 87 3.02 1.84 -12.53
C GLN A 87 2.05 1.11 -13.47
N LEU A 88 0.76 1.48 -13.44
CA LEU A 88 -0.22 0.93 -14.37
C LEU A 88 0.03 1.41 -15.81
N ALA A 89 0.55 2.62 -16.02
CA ALA A 89 0.99 3.07 -17.34
C ALA A 89 2.13 2.20 -17.90
N VAL A 90 3.07 1.78 -17.06
CA VAL A 90 4.12 0.81 -17.44
C VAL A 90 3.50 -0.54 -17.80
N VAL A 91 2.51 -1.02 -17.03
CA VAL A 91 1.78 -2.26 -17.34
C VAL A 91 1.10 -2.17 -18.71
N ARG A 92 0.34 -1.11 -18.99
CA ARG A 92 -0.33 -0.89 -20.28
C ARG A 92 0.65 -0.83 -21.45
N ALA A 93 1.82 -0.26 -21.24
CA ALA A 93 2.87 -0.16 -22.26
C ALA A 93 3.68 -1.45 -22.46
N THR A 94 3.35 -2.54 -21.76
CA THR A 94 4.08 -3.81 -21.88
C THR A 94 3.85 -4.41 -23.27
N PRO A 95 4.92 -4.74 -24.01
CA PRO A 95 4.82 -5.44 -25.28
C PRO A 95 4.01 -6.76 -25.18
N PRO A 96 3.06 -7.03 -26.09
CA PRO A 96 2.18 -8.20 -26.03
C PRO A 96 2.88 -9.56 -25.92
N GLU A 97 4.06 -9.70 -26.52
CA GLU A 97 4.89 -10.88 -26.44
C GLU A 97 5.43 -11.13 -25.02
N LEU A 98 5.78 -10.08 -24.28
CA LEU A 98 6.23 -10.17 -22.89
C LEU A 98 5.05 -10.52 -21.97
N VAL A 99 3.86 -9.94 -22.22
CA VAL A 99 2.65 -10.31 -21.48
C VAL A 99 2.34 -11.80 -21.63
N ARG A 100 2.38 -12.32 -22.87
CA ARG A 100 2.16 -13.75 -23.15
C ARG A 100 3.22 -14.61 -22.45
N ARG A 101 4.50 -14.26 -22.60
CA ARG A 101 5.63 -14.96 -21.96
C ARG A 101 5.40 -15.09 -20.46
N ASP A 102 5.11 -13.98 -19.79
CA ASP A 102 5.02 -13.92 -18.33
C ASP A 102 3.79 -14.66 -17.79
N LEU A 103 2.64 -14.53 -18.46
CA LEU A 103 1.42 -15.27 -18.09
C LEU A 103 1.60 -16.78 -18.28
N LEU A 104 2.21 -17.21 -19.39
CA LEU A 104 2.54 -18.62 -19.63
C LEU A 104 3.53 -19.15 -18.58
N ALA A 105 4.60 -18.41 -18.29
CA ALA A 105 5.58 -18.78 -17.28
C ALA A 105 4.97 -18.87 -15.87
N THR A 106 4.02 -17.99 -15.54
CA THR A 106 3.32 -17.97 -14.24
C THR A 106 2.48 -19.22 -14.01
N HIS A 107 1.88 -19.78 -15.07
CA HIS A 107 0.99 -20.95 -14.97
C HIS A 107 1.66 -22.28 -15.32
N ALA A 108 2.84 -22.25 -15.94
CA ALA A 108 3.59 -23.45 -16.28
C ALA A 108 3.78 -24.40 -15.08
N PRO A 109 3.70 -25.73 -15.29
CA PRO A 109 3.44 -26.42 -16.56
C PRO A 109 1.94 -26.58 -16.90
N ARG A 110 1.04 -25.95 -16.15
CA ARG A 110 -0.40 -26.05 -16.36
C ARG A 110 -0.89 -25.09 -17.45
N PRO A 111 -2.02 -25.40 -18.12
CA PRO A 111 -2.61 -24.48 -19.07
C PRO A 111 -3.09 -23.19 -18.39
N LEU A 112 -3.21 -22.12 -19.18
CA LEU A 112 -3.76 -20.86 -18.73
C LEU A 112 -5.20 -21.05 -18.23
N PRO A 113 -5.59 -20.37 -17.12
CA PRO A 113 -6.98 -20.28 -16.71
C PRO A 113 -7.86 -19.66 -17.79
N ASP A 114 -9.14 -20.03 -17.80
CA ASP A 114 -10.14 -19.57 -18.79
C ASP A 114 -10.19 -18.05 -18.93
N ALA A 115 -10.06 -17.35 -17.80
CA ALA A 115 -10.04 -15.89 -17.75
C ALA A 115 -8.86 -15.24 -18.50
N LEU A 116 -7.82 -16.01 -18.85
CA LEU A 116 -6.63 -15.53 -19.55
C LEU A 116 -6.44 -16.20 -20.92
N ARG A 117 -7.35 -17.09 -21.35
CA ARG A 117 -7.19 -17.82 -22.62
C ARG A 117 -7.16 -16.89 -23.84
N GLN A 118 -7.76 -15.71 -23.76
CA GLN A 118 -7.80 -14.77 -24.88
C GLN A 118 -6.41 -14.37 -25.40
N ILE A 119 -5.37 -14.43 -24.57
CA ILE A 119 -3.99 -14.08 -24.99
C ILE A 119 -3.39 -15.07 -25.99
N THR A 120 -3.98 -16.26 -26.15
CA THR A 120 -3.51 -17.27 -27.12
C THR A 120 -4.13 -17.08 -28.50
N ALA A 121 -5.09 -16.17 -28.66
CA ALA A 121 -5.67 -15.85 -29.95
C ALA A 121 -4.64 -15.18 -30.88
N PRO A 122 -4.74 -15.35 -32.21
CA PRO A 122 -3.86 -14.68 -33.17
C PRO A 122 -3.96 -13.14 -33.08
N GLY A 123 -2.83 -12.46 -33.27
CA GLY A 123 -2.72 -11.00 -33.24
C GLY A 123 -2.64 -10.43 -31.82
N ASP A 124 -2.33 -9.14 -31.72
CA ASP A 124 -2.02 -8.47 -30.46
C ASP A 124 -3.21 -7.77 -29.77
N GLY A 125 -4.30 -7.54 -30.51
CA GLY A 125 -5.52 -6.92 -29.98
C GLY A 125 -6.03 -7.53 -28.67
N PRO A 126 -6.20 -8.88 -28.57
CA PRO A 126 -6.67 -9.52 -27.34
C PRO A 126 -5.77 -9.32 -26.12
N VAL A 127 -4.47 -9.06 -26.33
CA VAL A 127 -3.54 -8.78 -25.24
C VAL A 127 -3.62 -7.32 -24.83
N THR A 128 -3.73 -6.41 -25.78
CA THR A 128 -3.95 -4.98 -25.51
C THR A 128 -5.26 -4.76 -24.75
N ASP A 129 -6.35 -5.41 -25.19
CA ASP A 129 -7.65 -5.33 -24.52
C ASP A 129 -7.57 -5.86 -23.07
N LEU A 130 -6.85 -6.97 -22.87
CA LEU A 130 -6.59 -7.51 -21.53
C LEU A 130 -5.79 -6.53 -20.67
N LEU A 131 -4.77 -5.85 -21.21
CA LEU A 131 -3.96 -4.90 -20.45
C LEU A 131 -4.77 -3.72 -19.95
N GLU A 132 -5.70 -3.21 -20.76
CA GLU A 132 -6.62 -2.15 -20.33
C GLU A 132 -7.60 -2.66 -19.26
N GLU A 133 -8.23 -3.82 -19.50
CA GLU A 133 -9.14 -4.46 -18.53
C GLU A 133 -8.44 -4.69 -17.18
N LEU A 134 -7.23 -5.23 -17.20
CA LEU A 134 -6.43 -5.47 -16.00
C LEU A 134 -6.05 -4.17 -15.30
N SER A 135 -5.65 -3.14 -16.05
CA SER A 135 -5.24 -1.88 -15.44
C SER A 135 -6.39 -1.20 -14.71
N GLU A 136 -7.58 -1.19 -15.31
CA GLU A 136 -8.78 -0.68 -14.65
C GLU A 136 -9.20 -1.54 -13.46
N LEU A 137 -9.16 -2.86 -13.59
CA LEU A 137 -9.51 -3.79 -12.52
C LEU A 137 -8.57 -3.65 -11.33
N LEU A 138 -7.26 -3.56 -11.56
CA LEU A 138 -6.27 -3.38 -10.51
C LEU A 138 -6.41 -2.03 -9.81
N LEU A 139 -6.81 -0.97 -10.52
CA LEU A 139 -7.13 0.33 -9.93
C LEU A 139 -8.38 0.26 -9.04
N ARG A 140 -9.49 -0.34 -9.53
CA ARG A 140 -10.71 -0.53 -8.72
C ARG A 140 -10.44 -1.40 -7.48
N TYR A 141 -9.63 -2.44 -7.65
CA TYR A 141 -9.20 -3.29 -6.54
C TYR A 141 -8.36 -2.51 -5.54
N TRP A 142 -7.41 -1.68 -6.00
CA TRP A 142 -6.63 -0.80 -5.14
C TRP A 142 -7.51 0.13 -4.30
N GLU A 143 -8.43 0.86 -4.96
CA GLU A 143 -9.31 1.84 -4.31
C GLU A 143 -10.16 1.23 -3.20
N SER A 144 -10.64 0.00 -3.42
CA SER A 144 -11.51 -0.70 -2.48
C SER A 144 -10.76 -1.46 -1.38
N ALA A 145 -9.62 -2.07 -1.71
CA ALA A 145 -8.95 -3.03 -0.83
C ALA A 145 -7.71 -2.48 -0.12
N LEU A 146 -6.96 -1.55 -0.73
CA LEU A 146 -5.67 -1.09 -0.20
C LEU A 146 -5.67 0.41 0.11
N ALA A 147 -6.25 1.25 -0.73
CA ALA A 147 -6.24 2.70 -0.58
C ALA A 147 -6.70 3.20 0.81
N PRO A 148 -7.76 2.63 1.45
CA PRO A 148 -8.19 3.04 2.79
C PRO A 148 -7.12 2.79 3.88
N HIS A 149 -6.23 1.83 3.66
CA HIS A 149 -5.18 1.44 4.60
C HIS A 149 -3.79 1.93 4.18
N TRP A 150 -3.67 2.47 2.96
CA TRP A 150 -2.39 2.83 2.36
C TRP A 150 -1.56 3.82 3.18
N PRO A 151 -2.12 4.89 3.80
CA PRO A 151 -1.33 5.77 4.66
C PRO A 151 -0.62 5.02 5.79
N ARG A 152 -1.30 4.06 6.43
CA ARG A 152 -0.70 3.23 7.48
C ARG A 152 0.32 2.24 6.91
N MET A 153 0.00 1.59 5.80
CA MET A 153 0.92 0.66 5.13
C MET A 153 2.23 1.36 4.74
N ARG A 154 2.15 2.58 4.19
CA ARG A 154 3.32 3.39 3.85
C ARG A 154 4.20 3.66 5.06
N LEU A 155 3.62 4.07 6.20
CA LEU A 155 4.39 4.31 7.43
C LEU A 155 5.14 3.05 7.88
N VAL A 156 4.51 1.87 7.79
CA VAL A 156 5.17 0.60 8.14
C VAL A 156 6.33 0.28 7.17
N LEU A 157 6.12 0.48 5.87
CA LEU A 157 7.14 0.27 4.84
C LEU A 157 8.31 1.26 4.96
N GLU A 158 8.04 2.54 5.21
CA GLU A 158 9.05 3.59 5.43
C GLU A 158 9.84 3.34 6.72
N ALA A 159 9.20 2.81 7.77
CA ALA A 159 9.87 2.38 9.00
C ALA A 159 10.81 1.18 8.77
N ASP A 160 10.42 0.20 7.95
CA ASP A 160 11.33 -0.88 7.53
C ASP A 160 12.54 -0.30 6.80
N ILE A 161 12.34 0.57 5.81
CA ILE A 161 13.43 1.20 5.04
C ILE A 161 14.37 1.99 5.96
N THR A 162 13.83 2.73 6.92
CA THR A 162 14.64 3.47 7.92
C THR A 162 15.51 2.52 8.74
N HIS A 163 14.94 1.39 9.19
CA HIS A 163 15.70 0.35 9.88
C HIS A 163 16.79 -0.24 8.97
N ARG A 164 16.48 -0.56 7.69
CA ARG A 164 17.45 -1.11 6.74
C ARG A 164 18.57 -0.13 6.39
N ALA A 165 18.24 1.16 6.23
CA ALA A 165 19.23 2.21 6.00
C ALA A 165 20.21 2.31 7.19
N ARG A 166 19.72 2.15 8.42
CA ARG A 166 20.60 2.07 9.60
C ARG A 166 21.49 0.83 9.59
N GLN A 167 20.96 -0.35 9.19
CA GLN A 167 21.79 -1.56 9.05
C GLN A 167 22.92 -1.35 8.03
N LEU A 168 22.60 -0.75 6.87
CA LEU A 168 23.58 -0.39 5.86
C LEU A 168 24.64 0.59 6.40
N ALA A 169 24.22 1.64 7.11
CA ALA A 169 25.15 2.64 7.66
C ALA A 169 26.08 2.09 8.75
N THR A 170 25.62 1.12 9.53
CA THR A 170 26.36 0.61 10.70
C THR A 170 27.18 -0.65 10.42
N GLY A 171 26.76 -1.48 9.45
CA GLY A 171 27.44 -2.74 9.12
C GLY A 171 27.55 -3.04 7.62
N GLY A 172 27.34 -2.02 6.78
CA GLY A 172 27.49 -2.14 5.33
C GLY A 172 26.46 -3.06 4.68
N ALA A 173 26.73 -3.41 3.42
CA ALA A 173 25.88 -4.29 2.62
C ALA A 173 25.71 -5.68 3.26
N GLN A 174 26.74 -6.20 3.95
CA GLN A 174 26.69 -7.49 4.65
C GLN A 174 25.58 -7.52 5.69
N LEU A 175 25.55 -6.52 6.58
CA LEU A 175 24.56 -6.45 7.64
C LEU A 175 23.15 -6.23 7.05
N LEU A 176 23.03 -5.32 6.08
CA LEU A 176 21.78 -5.08 5.35
C LEU A 176 21.18 -6.39 4.79
N PHE A 177 21.94 -7.13 3.98
CA PHE A 177 21.42 -8.32 3.30
C PHE A 177 21.15 -9.47 4.26
N SER A 178 21.98 -9.64 5.30
CA SER A 178 21.78 -10.69 6.31
C SER A 178 20.50 -10.49 7.14
N ASP A 179 20.08 -9.24 7.34
CA ASP A 179 18.88 -8.89 8.11
C ASP A 179 17.60 -8.96 7.26
N LEU A 180 17.68 -9.00 5.90
CA LEU A 180 16.50 -9.02 5.03
C LEU A 180 15.64 -10.26 5.27
N HIS A 181 16.23 -11.46 5.16
CA HIS A 181 15.55 -12.72 5.35
C HIS A 181 16.54 -13.90 5.38
N ARG A 182 16.21 -14.99 6.10
CA ARG A 182 17.04 -16.22 6.19
C ARG A 182 17.39 -16.91 4.86
N ASN A 183 16.63 -16.61 3.81
CA ASN A 183 16.82 -17.19 2.46
C ASN A 183 17.71 -16.30 1.57
N VAL A 184 18.12 -15.13 2.06
CA VAL A 184 19.03 -14.21 1.37
C VAL A 184 20.41 -14.40 1.96
N ARG A 185 21.40 -14.59 1.10
CA ARG A 185 22.81 -14.65 1.50
C ARG A 185 23.63 -13.84 0.51
N TRP A 186 24.46 -12.95 1.02
CA TRP A 186 25.42 -12.21 0.22
C TRP A 186 26.84 -12.65 0.59
N GLN A 187 27.62 -12.96 -0.45
CA GLN A 187 29.01 -13.38 -0.31
C GLN A 187 29.73 -13.15 -1.64
N ASP A 188 30.95 -12.59 -1.58
CA ASP A 188 31.84 -12.40 -2.73
C ASP A 188 31.16 -11.71 -3.93
N GLY A 189 30.38 -10.65 -3.69
CA GLY A 189 29.65 -9.91 -4.73
C GLY A 189 28.36 -10.59 -5.22
N VAL A 190 28.02 -11.78 -4.73
CA VAL A 190 26.84 -12.53 -5.19
C VAL A 190 25.73 -12.53 -4.15
N LEU A 191 24.57 -11.95 -4.49
CA LEU A 191 23.37 -12.01 -3.67
C LEU A 191 22.51 -13.23 -4.09
N ARG A 192 22.50 -14.25 -3.24
CA ARG A 192 21.79 -15.52 -3.47
C ARG A 192 20.46 -15.55 -2.74
N VAL A 193 19.41 -15.95 -3.46
CA VAL A 193 18.05 -16.14 -2.95
C VAL A 193 17.65 -17.61 -3.06
N GLY A 194 17.54 -18.27 -1.91
CA GLY A 194 17.16 -19.67 -1.77
C GLY A 194 15.64 -19.92 -1.80
N GLN A 195 15.23 -21.20 -1.86
CA GLN A 195 13.82 -21.63 -1.84
C GLN A 195 12.97 -21.08 -3.01
N MET A 196 13.62 -20.99 -4.18
CA MET A 196 13.04 -20.53 -5.45
C MET A 196 12.73 -21.71 -6.36
N ILE A 197 11.65 -21.59 -7.14
CA ILE A 197 11.16 -22.63 -8.07
C ILE A 197 12.12 -22.80 -9.25
N GLY A 198 12.65 -21.67 -9.76
CA GLY A 198 13.65 -21.65 -10.83
C GLY A 198 15.09 -21.53 -10.33
N ARG A 199 16.03 -21.73 -11.26
CA ARG A 199 17.45 -21.42 -11.08
C ARG A 199 17.96 -20.61 -12.26
N HIS A 200 18.38 -19.39 -12.01
CA HIS A 200 19.07 -18.55 -12.97
C HIS A 200 19.98 -17.56 -12.24
N GLU A 201 20.90 -16.98 -13.00
CA GLU A 201 21.81 -15.94 -12.56
C GLU A 201 21.53 -14.68 -13.38
N VAL A 202 21.51 -13.54 -12.72
CA VAL A 202 21.27 -12.23 -13.32
C VAL A 202 22.49 -11.37 -13.06
N ASP A 203 23.09 -10.88 -14.14
CA ASP A 203 24.16 -9.89 -14.07
C ASP A 203 23.57 -8.49 -13.80
N GLY A 204 24.07 -7.80 -12.79
CA GLY A 204 23.65 -6.44 -12.48
C GLY A 204 24.00 -5.46 -13.59
N SER A 205 25.19 -5.60 -14.17
CA SER A 205 25.68 -4.83 -15.31
C SER A 205 25.49 -3.31 -15.12
N GLY A 206 25.75 -2.81 -13.91
CA GLY A 206 25.60 -1.41 -13.53
C GLY A 206 24.15 -0.92 -13.44
N ARG A 207 23.16 -1.82 -13.48
CA ARG A 207 21.73 -1.46 -13.37
C ARG A 207 21.30 -1.22 -11.94
N GLY A 208 22.11 -1.60 -10.94
CA GLY A 208 21.83 -1.41 -9.52
C GLY A 208 20.75 -2.34 -8.96
N LEU A 209 20.81 -2.59 -7.65
CA LEU A 209 19.82 -3.43 -6.97
C LEU A 209 18.65 -2.62 -6.40
N ARG A 210 17.41 -2.98 -6.74
CA ARG A 210 16.22 -2.41 -6.09
C ARG A 210 15.67 -3.30 -4.98
N LEU A 211 15.64 -2.78 -3.77
CA LEU A 211 15.06 -3.44 -2.60
C LEU A 211 13.64 -2.92 -2.37
N VAL A 212 12.66 -3.83 -2.41
CA VAL A 212 11.23 -3.46 -2.33
C VAL A 212 10.59 -4.19 -1.14
N PRO A 213 10.49 -3.57 0.06
CA PRO A 213 9.76 -4.17 1.15
C PRO A 213 8.29 -4.37 0.77
N SER A 214 7.69 -5.43 1.28
CA SER A 214 6.28 -5.72 1.03
C SER A 214 5.59 -6.29 2.27
N LEU A 215 4.38 -5.80 2.57
CA LEU A 215 3.57 -6.27 3.70
C LEU A 215 2.81 -7.56 3.34
N PHE A 216 2.69 -7.86 2.05
CA PHE A 216 2.11 -9.09 1.52
C PHE A 216 3.16 -10.08 0.98
N ALA A 217 4.43 -9.93 1.37
CA ALA A 217 5.47 -10.92 1.12
C ALA A 217 5.72 -11.81 2.36
N HIS A 218 5.68 -13.13 2.18
CA HIS A 218 6.05 -14.10 3.23
C HIS A 218 7.48 -14.67 3.03
N LYS A 219 8.09 -14.43 1.87
CA LYS A 219 9.48 -14.76 1.54
C LYS A 219 10.01 -13.78 0.48
N PRO A 220 11.33 -13.68 0.29
CA PRO A 220 11.92 -12.89 -0.79
C PRO A 220 11.44 -13.35 -2.16
N ALA A 221 11.19 -12.39 -3.05
CA ALA A 221 10.66 -12.58 -4.38
C ALA A 221 11.45 -11.74 -5.40
N PRO A 222 12.49 -12.34 -6.03
CA PRO A 222 13.12 -11.78 -7.22
C PRO A 222 12.19 -11.93 -8.45
N PRO A 223 12.50 -11.28 -9.59
CA PRO A 223 11.85 -11.55 -10.86
C PRO A 223 11.89 -13.02 -11.27
N VAL A 224 10.94 -13.43 -12.10
CA VAL A 224 10.85 -14.78 -12.65
C VAL A 224 11.83 -14.96 -13.81
N SER A 225 11.91 -13.98 -14.71
CA SER A 225 12.81 -13.97 -15.85
C SER A 225 14.21 -13.47 -15.47
N ALA A 226 15.24 -14.07 -16.07
CA ALA A 226 16.63 -13.65 -15.91
C ALA A 226 16.95 -12.34 -16.68
N ASP A 227 16.09 -11.96 -17.63
CA ASP A 227 16.26 -10.73 -18.41
C ASP A 227 15.88 -9.47 -17.61
N GLU A 228 15.10 -9.65 -16.54
CA GLU A 228 14.65 -8.55 -15.70
C GLU A 228 15.82 -7.95 -14.89
N PRO A 229 15.86 -6.62 -14.73
CA PRO A 229 16.89 -5.96 -13.95
C PRO A 229 16.86 -6.38 -12.47
N PRO A 230 18.02 -6.34 -11.77
CA PRO A 230 18.08 -6.73 -10.36
C PRO A 230 17.10 -5.97 -9.48
N MET A 231 16.23 -6.76 -8.85
CA MET A 231 15.27 -6.30 -7.88
C MET A 231 14.98 -7.45 -6.91
N LEU A 232 14.79 -7.13 -5.64
CA LEU A 232 14.35 -8.08 -4.64
C LEU A 232 13.21 -7.48 -3.83
N ALA A 233 12.00 -8.03 -4.01
CA ALA A 233 10.98 -7.82 -3.00
C ALA A 233 11.23 -8.72 -1.79
N TYR A 234 10.94 -8.23 -0.59
CA TYR A 234 11.17 -8.97 0.64
C TYR A 234 10.10 -8.69 1.69
N PRO A 235 9.87 -9.61 2.66
CA PRO A 235 8.94 -9.37 3.77
C PRO A 235 9.35 -8.14 4.58
N GLY A 236 8.51 -7.12 4.58
CA GLY A 236 8.71 -5.92 5.40
C GLY A 236 8.54 -6.23 6.88
N ARG A 237 9.23 -5.48 7.73
CA ARG A 237 9.01 -5.50 9.19
C ARG A 237 7.69 -4.80 9.54
N GLY A 238 7.15 -5.11 10.72
CA GLY A 238 6.01 -4.38 11.30
C GLY A 238 4.62 -4.77 10.77
N THR A 239 4.48 -5.83 9.97
CA THR A 239 3.16 -6.28 9.48
C THR A 239 2.20 -6.67 10.62
N ALA A 240 2.71 -7.12 11.77
CA ALA A 240 1.90 -7.48 12.93
C ALA A 240 1.07 -6.31 13.46
N THR A 241 1.60 -5.08 13.39
CA THR A 241 0.93 -3.87 13.85
C THR A 241 0.07 -3.22 12.77
N LEU A 242 -0.10 -3.84 11.59
CA LEU A 242 -0.81 -3.21 10.47
C LEU A 242 -2.32 -3.09 10.73
N TRP A 243 -2.91 -4.13 11.32
CA TRP A 243 -4.36 -4.24 11.54
C TRP A 243 -4.78 -3.98 12.98
N GLU A 244 -3.82 -3.60 13.83
CA GLU A 244 -4.14 -3.16 15.17
C GLU A 244 -5.02 -1.92 15.08
N PRO A 245 -6.19 -1.91 15.73
CA PRO A 245 -6.99 -0.70 15.81
C PRO A 245 -6.12 0.42 16.39
N PRO A 246 -6.26 1.66 15.91
CA PRO A 246 -5.67 2.78 16.64
C PRO A 246 -6.18 2.71 18.09
N PRO A 247 -5.37 3.10 19.08
CA PRO A 247 -5.85 3.18 20.45
C PRO A 247 -7.11 4.04 20.48
N ASP A 248 -8.12 3.60 21.24
CA ASP A 248 -9.32 4.40 21.46
C ASP A 248 -8.89 5.76 22.00
N PRO A 249 -9.26 6.85 21.32
CA PRO A 249 -8.78 8.13 21.72
C PRO A 249 -9.43 8.50 23.05
N ASP A 250 -8.61 8.92 24.00
CA ASP A 250 -9.07 9.30 25.33
C ASP A 250 -9.90 10.57 25.24
N ALA A 251 -11.18 10.49 25.63
CA ALA A 251 -12.11 11.62 25.72
C ALA A 251 -11.52 12.82 26.48
N SER A 252 -10.64 12.56 27.44
CA SER A 252 -9.96 13.57 28.23
C SER A 252 -8.84 14.30 27.45
N ALA A 253 -8.27 13.69 26.42
CA ALA A 253 -7.19 14.28 25.62
C ALA A 253 -7.66 15.50 24.82
N LEU A 254 -8.87 15.46 24.27
CA LEU A 254 -9.45 16.64 23.59
C LEU A 254 -9.69 17.79 24.58
N THR A 255 -10.16 17.45 25.78
CA THR A 255 -10.34 18.41 26.87
C THR A 255 -9.01 19.00 27.33
N ALA A 256 -7.93 18.20 27.39
CA ALA A 256 -6.59 18.69 27.70
C ALA A 256 -6.03 19.63 26.61
N LEU A 257 -6.35 19.37 25.34
CA LEU A 257 -5.88 20.18 24.20
C LEU A 257 -6.62 21.52 24.08
N LEU A 258 -7.96 21.51 24.15
CA LEU A 258 -8.78 22.71 23.86
C LEU A 258 -9.27 23.44 25.13
N GLY A 259 -9.26 22.75 26.27
CA GLY A 259 -9.97 23.11 27.48
C GLY A 259 -11.45 22.71 27.43
N ALA A 260 -12.00 22.32 28.58
CA ALA A 260 -13.38 21.83 28.70
C ALA A 260 -14.44 22.72 28.02
N PRO A 261 -14.43 24.06 28.16
CA PRO A 261 -15.47 24.90 27.54
C PRO A 261 -15.49 24.83 26.01
N ARG A 262 -14.30 24.76 25.37
CA ARG A 262 -14.21 24.68 23.90
C ARG A 262 -14.58 23.30 23.40
N THR A 263 -14.20 22.25 24.13
CA THR A 263 -14.61 20.87 23.84
C THR A 263 -16.13 20.74 23.87
N THR A 264 -16.80 21.22 24.92
CA THR A 264 -18.26 21.15 25.02
C THR A 264 -18.95 21.94 23.90
N VAL A 265 -18.47 23.14 23.57
CA VAL A 265 -19.00 23.91 22.43
C VAL A 265 -18.82 23.16 21.11
N LEU A 266 -17.65 22.55 20.87
CA LEU A 266 -17.36 21.81 19.65
C LEU A 266 -18.27 20.58 19.50
N CYS A 267 -18.47 19.80 20.59
CA CYS A 267 -19.34 18.63 20.59
C CYS A 267 -20.82 18.99 20.34
N LEU A 268 -21.31 20.12 20.89
CA LEU A 268 -22.68 20.59 20.66
C LEU A 268 -22.95 20.97 19.19
N LEU A 269 -21.90 21.23 18.40
CA LEU A 269 -21.97 21.70 17.02
C LEU A 269 -21.92 20.58 15.98
N ALA A 270 -22.21 19.33 16.39
CA ALA A 270 -22.52 18.24 15.48
C ALA A 270 -23.65 18.61 14.49
N GLU A 271 -24.60 19.43 14.96
CA GLU A 271 -25.60 20.08 14.11
C GLU A 271 -25.44 21.62 14.14
N PRO A 272 -25.86 22.33 13.08
CA PRO A 272 -25.75 23.79 13.06
C PRO A 272 -26.56 24.47 14.16
N LEU A 273 -25.91 25.23 15.05
CA LEU A 273 -26.57 25.95 16.15
C LEU A 273 -26.21 27.44 16.18
N PRO A 274 -27.16 28.33 16.55
CA PRO A 274 -26.85 29.74 16.79
C PRO A 274 -26.19 29.94 18.16
N THR A 275 -25.38 31.00 18.29
CA THR A 275 -24.70 31.37 19.55
C THR A 275 -25.63 31.40 20.76
N VAL A 276 -26.85 31.92 20.61
CA VAL A 276 -27.82 32.04 21.69
C VAL A 276 -28.31 30.69 22.21
N GLU A 277 -28.40 29.69 21.34
CA GLU A 277 -28.81 28.33 21.72
C GLU A 277 -27.69 27.59 22.43
N LEU A 278 -26.45 27.77 21.97
CA LEU A 278 -25.27 27.26 22.68
C LEU A 278 -25.15 27.87 24.09
N ALA A 279 -25.31 29.19 24.21
CA ALA A 279 -25.27 29.90 25.49
C ALA A 279 -26.34 29.38 26.46
N ARG A 280 -27.56 29.16 25.95
CA ARG A 280 -28.67 28.57 26.71
C ARG A 280 -28.36 27.16 27.20
N ARG A 281 -27.84 26.28 26.33
CA ARG A 281 -27.49 24.90 26.68
C ARG A 281 -26.36 24.80 27.70
N LEU A 282 -25.42 25.75 27.64
CA LEU A 282 -24.24 25.80 28.52
C LEU A 282 -24.48 26.58 29.82
N GLY A 283 -25.61 27.28 29.96
CA GLY A 283 -25.89 28.10 31.14
C GLY A 283 -24.96 29.31 31.28
N VAL A 284 -24.41 29.84 30.18
CA VAL A 284 -23.47 30.97 30.17
C VAL A 284 -23.97 32.11 29.27
N THR A 285 -23.27 33.24 29.27
CA THR A 285 -23.66 34.39 28.44
C THR A 285 -23.34 34.17 26.95
N PRO A 286 -24.11 34.75 26.01
CA PRO A 286 -23.78 34.72 24.58
C PRO A 286 -22.39 35.29 24.25
N SER A 287 -21.90 36.25 25.06
CA SER A 287 -20.56 36.81 24.92
C SER A 287 -19.48 35.77 25.25
N ALA A 288 -19.64 35.01 26.33
CA ALA A 288 -18.71 33.95 26.71
C ALA A 288 -18.60 32.86 25.62
N VAL A 289 -19.74 32.40 25.09
CA VAL A 289 -19.73 31.44 23.98
C VAL A 289 -19.11 32.04 22.72
N SER A 290 -19.40 33.31 22.42
CA SER A 290 -18.83 34.00 21.25
C SER A 290 -17.31 34.06 21.29
N GLN A 291 -16.70 34.19 22.48
CA GLN A 291 -15.24 34.14 22.63
C GLN A 291 -14.68 32.76 22.24
N HIS A 292 -15.33 31.67 22.68
CA HIS A 292 -14.94 30.31 22.28
C HIS A 292 -15.14 30.07 20.78
N LEU A 293 -16.29 30.46 20.23
CA LEU A 293 -16.60 30.34 18.81
C LEU A 293 -15.62 31.13 17.93
N LYS A 294 -15.19 32.31 18.37
CA LYS A 294 -14.20 33.11 17.65
C LYS A 294 -12.86 32.37 17.51
N VAL A 295 -12.39 31.75 18.59
CA VAL A 295 -11.14 30.96 18.56
C VAL A 295 -11.32 29.72 17.69
N LEU A 296 -12.38 28.94 17.91
CA LEU A 296 -12.66 27.73 17.13
C LEU A 296 -12.82 28.02 15.63
N HIS A 297 -13.40 29.17 15.28
CA HIS A 297 -13.54 29.59 13.90
C HIS A 297 -12.20 30.02 13.31
N ALA A 298 -11.39 30.78 14.06
CA ALA A 298 -10.06 31.20 13.63
C ALA A 298 -9.09 30.03 13.42
N THR A 299 -9.27 28.92 14.15
CA THR A 299 -8.51 27.67 13.96
C THR A 299 -9.12 26.73 12.93
N GLY A 300 -10.20 27.11 12.26
CA GLY A 300 -10.85 26.30 11.22
C GLY A 300 -11.63 25.08 11.73
N LEU A 301 -11.88 24.96 13.04
CA LEU A 301 -12.65 23.84 13.62
C LEU A 301 -14.16 24.01 13.45
N VAL A 302 -14.64 25.24 13.35
CA VAL A 302 -16.03 25.56 13.07
C VAL A 302 -16.14 26.56 11.92
N THR A 303 -17.20 26.42 11.13
CA THR A 303 -17.60 27.41 10.14
C THR A 303 -18.90 28.07 10.56
N ARG A 304 -19.23 29.20 9.94
CA ARG A 304 -20.46 29.94 10.22
C ARG A 304 -21.19 30.30 8.93
N ALA A 305 -22.51 30.23 8.97
CA ALA A 305 -23.39 30.64 7.89
C ALA A 305 -24.50 31.54 8.45
N ARG A 306 -24.96 32.49 7.65
CA ARG A 306 -26.06 33.38 8.04
C ARG A 306 -27.37 32.74 7.61
N ASP A 307 -28.31 32.62 8.56
CA ASP A 307 -29.66 32.13 8.34
C ASP A 307 -30.65 33.20 8.84
N GLY A 308 -31.20 33.97 7.91
CA GLY A 308 -32.00 35.16 8.18
C GLY A 308 -31.28 36.16 9.10
N ARG A 309 -31.85 36.37 10.29
CA ARG A 309 -31.30 37.30 11.31
C ARG A 309 -30.30 36.65 12.27
N ARG A 310 -30.00 35.36 12.10
CA ARG A 310 -29.12 34.58 12.98
C ARG A 310 -27.85 34.13 12.24
N VAL A 311 -26.80 33.86 13.00
CA VAL A 311 -25.59 33.20 12.51
C VAL A 311 -25.53 31.82 13.15
N LEU A 312 -25.51 30.79 12.32
CA LEU A 312 -25.35 29.41 12.73
C LEU A 312 -23.88 29.03 12.64
N TYR A 313 -23.39 28.30 13.63
CA TYR A 313 -22.09 27.65 13.59
C TYR A 313 -22.28 26.16 13.40
N ARG A 314 -21.33 25.49 12.74
CA ARG A 314 -21.26 24.02 12.64
C ARG A 314 -19.80 23.57 12.59
N ARG A 315 -19.53 22.31 12.96
CA ARG A 315 -18.20 21.71 12.76
C ARG A 315 -17.79 21.74 11.28
N THR A 316 -16.51 21.94 11.02
CA THR A 316 -15.89 21.63 9.73
C THR A 316 -15.48 20.15 9.71
N GLY A 317 -15.02 19.63 8.58
CA GLY A 317 -14.45 18.27 8.53
C GLY A 317 -13.27 18.08 9.51
N LEU A 318 -12.48 19.12 9.78
CA LEU A 318 -11.44 19.09 10.81
C LEU A 318 -12.05 19.06 12.23
N GLY A 319 -13.12 19.81 12.46
CA GLY A 319 -13.88 19.77 13.71
C GLY A 319 -14.50 18.41 13.99
N ASP A 320 -15.06 17.74 12.98
CA ASP A 320 -15.61 16.38 13.08
C ASP A 320 -14.49 15.38 13.41
N GLN A 321 -13.37 15.40 12.67
CA GLN A 321 -12.22 14.52 12.94
C GLN A 321 -11.65 14.67 14.36
N LEU A 322 -11.73 15.86 14.94
CA LEU A 322 -11.21 16.12 16.27
C LEU A 322 -12.21 15.73 17.37
N ALA A 323 -13.50 15.96 17.14
CA ALA A 323 -14.57 15.69 18.11
C ALA A 323 -15.05 14.24 18.11
N ASP A 324 -14.98 13.54 16.98
CA ASP A 324 -15.34 12.12 16.87
C ASP A 324 -14.18 11.21 17.35
N ARG A 325 -13.06 11.82 17.77
CA ARG A 325 -11.95 11.20 18.49
C ARG A 325 -11.99 11.52 20.00
N ALA A 326 -13.13 11.92 20.56
CA ALA A 326 -13.31 12.12 22.00
C ALA A 326 -14.50 11.30 22.48
#